data_AF-A0A4P9YUQ1-F1
#
_entry.id   AF-A0A4P9YUQ1-F1
#
_cell.length_a   1.000
_cell.length_b   1.000
_cell.length_c   1.000
_cell.angle_alpha   90.00
_cell.angle_beta   90.00
_cell.angle_gamma   90.00
#
_symmetry.space_group_name_H-M   'P 1'
#
loop_
_entity.id
_entity.type
_entity.pdbx_description
1 polymer ?
#
loop_
_entity_poly.entity_id
_entity_poly.type
_entity_poly.pdbx_seq_one_letter_code
_entity_poly.pdbx_strand_id
1 'polypeptide(L)'
;MVEKSETDWKVIAIDVNDPLASKLNDIEDVERHLPGLIRATNEWFRIYKIPDGKPENQFAFSGEAKNKKYATEIVNETHEAWKRLIGGKHSPGKSCLLRCAHAHTPPRTSRLTIDACIQGEHMPAHPIDPSVDKWFFISGASNL
;
A
#
# COMPACT_ATOMS: atom_id res chain seq x y z
N MET A 1 5.20 -7.18 4.82
CA MET A 1 6.49 -7.35 4.11
C MET A 1 7.56 -6.60 4.88
N VAL A 2 8.81 -7.07 4.86
CA VAL A 2 9.94 -6.37 5.45
C VAL A 2 10.84 -5.90 4.32
N GLU A 3 10.97 -4.59 4.17
CA GLU A 3 11.87 -3.98 3.19
C GLU A 3 13.02 -3.31 3.92
N LYS A 4 14.24 -3.83 3.77
CA LYS A 4 15.47 -3.19 4.31
C LYS A 4 15.34 -2.73 5.76
N SER A 5 14.81 -3.59 6.63
CA SER A 5 14.52 -3.33 8.06
C SER A 5 13.34 -2.40 8.39
N GLU A 6 12.59 -1.95 7.38
CA GLU A 6 11.35 -1.21 7.54
C GLU A 6 10.12 -2.12 7.39
N THR A 7 9.06 -1.78 8.12
CA THR A 7 7.77 -2.49 8.05
C THR A 7 6.93 -1.92 6.93
N ASP A 8 6.57 -2.75 5.96
CA ASP A 8 5.72 -2.38 4.84
C ASP A 8 4.50 -3.31 4.78
N TRP A 9 3.42 -2.89 5.45
CA TRP A 9 2.16 -3.63 5.50
C TRP A 9 1.41 -3.53 4.16
N LYS A 10 0.92 -4.66 3.66
CA LYS A 10 0.07 -4.72 2.47
C LYS A 10 -1.33 -5.15 2.89
N VAL A 11 -2.29 -4.23 2.78
CA VAL A 11 -3.71 -4.52 3.06
C VAL A 11 -4.34 -5.12 1.81
N ILE A 12 -5.00 -6.27 1.98
CA ILE A 12 -5.82 -6.88 0.93
C ILE A 12 -7.26 -6.40 1.13
N ALA A 13 -7.83 -5.81 0.09
CA ALA A 13 -9.17 -5.23 0.13
C ALA A 13 -9.89 -5.50 -1.20
N ILE A 14 -11.21 -5.38 -1.18
CA ILE A 14 -12.07 -5.47 -2.35
C ILE A 14 -13.00 -4.25 -2.39
N ASP A 15 -13.35 -3.79 -3.59
CA ASP A 15 -14.37 -2.76 -3.77
C ASP A 15 -15.71 -3.27 -3.24
N VAL A 16 -16.43 -2.43 -2.48
CA VAL A 16 -17.74 -2.77 -1.92
C VAL A 16 -18.80 -3.01 -2.99
N ASN A 17 -18.58 -2.52 -4.22
CA ASN A 17 -19.47 -2.71 -5.36
C ASN A 17 -19.09 -3.92 -6.22
N ASP A 18 -17.99 -4.62 -5.90
CA ASP A 18 -17.60 -5.83 -6.62
C ASP A 18 -18.65 -6.94 -6.41
N PRO A 19 -19.04 -7.69 -7.45
CA PRO A 19 -19.99 -8.80 -7.33
C PRO A 19 -19.58 -9.90 -6.31
N LEU A 20 -18.29 -10.00 -5.98
CA LEU A 20 -17.76 -10.93 -4.98
C LEU A 20 -17.66 -10.32 -3.57
N ALA A 21 -17.88 -9.02 -3.39
CA ALA A 21 -17.70 -8.33 -2.11
C ALA A 21 -18.50 -8.99 -0.97
N SER A 22 -19.75 -9.39 -1.23
CA SER A 22 -20.60 -10.04 -0.22
C SER A 22 -20.12 -11.44 0.18
N LYS A 23 -19.25 -12.05 -0.63
CA LYS A 23 -18.70 -13.41 -0.42
C LYS A 23 -17.30 -13.39 0.20
N LEU A 24 -16.64 -12.24 0.25
CA LEU A 24 -15.26 -12.08 0.68
C LEU A 24 -15.21 -11.27 1.98
N ASN A 25 -15.44 -11.94 3.12
CA ASN A 25 -15.60 -11.28 4.41
C ASN A 25 -14.36 -11.38 5.31
N ASP A 26 -13.55 -12.43 5.12
CA ASP A 26 -12.24 -12.60 5.76
C ASP A 26 -11.22 -13.24 4.80
N ILE A 27 -9.97 -13.34 5.23
CA ILE A 27 -8.83 -13.74 4.38
C ILE A 27 -8.99 -15.16 3.83
N GLU A 28 -9.66 -16.05 4.55
CA GLU A 28 -9.91 -17.44 4.14
C GLU A 28 -10.88 -17.52 2.95
N ASP A 29 -11.79 -16.55 2.82
CA ASP A 29 -12.73 -16.49 1.70
C ASP A 29 -12.00 -16.14 0.39
N VAL A 30 -10.89 -15.40 0.48
CA VAL A 30 -10.05 -15.08 -0.69
C VAL A 30 -9.48 -16.36 -1.29
N GLU A 31 -8.90 -17.25 -0.48
CA GLU A 31 -8.38 -18.52 -1.01
C GLU A 31 -9.51 -19.45 -1.50
N ARG A 32 -10.70 -19.38 -0.87
CA ARG A 32 -11.87 -20.17 -1.30
C ARG A 32 -12.41 -19.74 -2.66
N HIS A 33 -12.52 -18.44 -2.91
CA HIS A 33 -13.14 -17.89 -4.13
C HIS A 33 -12.12 -17.53 -5.22
N LEU A 34 -10.87 -17.26 -4.85
CA LEU A 34 -9.77 -16.83 -5.70
C LEU A 34 -8.51 -17.67 -5.39
N PRO A 35 -8.56 -18.99 -5.63
CA PRO A 35 -7.50 -19.91 -5.22
C PRO A 35 -6.16 -19.56 -5.85
N GLY A 36 -5.10 -19.52 -5.02
CA GLY A 36 -3.75 -19.18 -5.44
C GLY A 36 -3.44 -17.68 -5.52
N LEU A 37 -4.43 -16.79 -5.36
CA LEU A 37 -4.20 -15.33 -5.41
C LEU A 37 -3.26 -14.85 -4.30
N ILE A 38 -3.41 -15.38 -3.07
CA ILE A 38 -2.54 -15.01 -1.94
C ILE A 38 -1.10 -15.45 -2.22
N ARG A 39 -0.91 -16.66 -2.73
CA ARG A 39 0.41 -17.19 -3.10
C ARG A 39 1.04 -16.35 -4.22
N ALA A 40 0.28 -16.02 -5.26
CA ALA A 40 0.75 -15.18 -6.36
C ALA A 40 1.12 -13.76 -5.87
N THR A 41 0.35 -13.21 -4.94
CA THR A 41 0.61 -11.89 -4.32
C THR A 41 1.91 -11.91 -3.53
N ASN A 42 2.13 -12.94 -2.71
CA ASN A 42 3.38 -13.13 -1.97
C ASN A 42 4.58 -13.22 -2.92
N GLU A 43 4.46 -14.03 -3.97
CA GLU A 43 5.50 -14.20 -4.98
C GLU A 43 5.81 -12.87 -5.69
N TRP A 44 4.78 -12.14 -6.10
CA TRP A 44 4.92 -10.84 -6.76
C TRP A 44 5.72 -9.87 -5.90
N PHE A 45 5.33 -9.69 -4.63
CA PHE A 45 6.04 -8.81 -3.70
C PHE A 45 7.45 -9.31 -3.37
N ARG A 46 7.70 -10.62 -3.43
CA ARG A 46 9.04 -11.21 -3.24
C ARG A 46 9.98 -10.81 -4.37
N ILE A 47 9.53 -10.87 -5.63
CA ILE A 47 10.42 -10.83 -6.81
C ILE A 47 10.38 -9.52 -7.64
N TYR A 48 9.38 -8.65 -7.47
CA TYR A 48 9.15 -7.51 -8.39
C TYR A 48 10.33 -6.53 -8.54
N LYS A 49 11.27 -6.52 -7.59
CA LYS A 49 12.46 -5.65 -7.60
C LYS A 49 13.72 -6.32 -8.17
N ILE A 50 13.68 -7.63 -8.44
CA ILE A 50 14.82 -8.35 -9.02
C ILE A 50 15.21 -7.81 -10.40
N PRO A 51 14.26 -7.46 -11.31
CA PRO A 51 14.61 -6.84 -12.60
C PRO A 51 15.45 -5.55 -12.46
N ASP A 52 15.29 -4.82 -11.35
CA ASP A 52 16.06 -3.61 -11.01
C ASP A 52 17.43 -3.91 -10.38
N GLY A 53 17.83 -5.18 -10.27
CA GLY A 53 19.07 -5.62 -9.62
C GLY A 53 19.02 -5.59 -8.09
N LYS A 54 17.84 -5.52 -7.47
CA LYS A 54 17.67 -5.57 -6.01
C LYS A 54 17.44 -7.01 -5.54
N PRO A 55 17.79 -7.35 -4.28
CA PRO A 55 17.52 -8.67 -3.73
C PRO A 55 16.02 -8.93 -3.55
N GLU A 56 15.66 -10.19 -3.33
CA GLU A 56 14.31 -10.60 -2.96
C GLU A 56 13.84 -9.91 -1.66
N ASN A 57 12.56 -9.53 -1.61
CA ASN A 57 11.95 -9.04 -0.39
C ASN A 57 11.61 -10.20 0.56
N GLN A 58 11.62 -9.93 1.86
CA GLN A 58 11.26 -10.90 2.89
C GLN A 58 9.92 -10.57 3.54
N PHE A 59 9.32 -11.56 4.20
CA PHE A 59 8.07 -11.42 4.93
C PHE A 59 8.25 -11.83 6.39
N ALA A 60 7.62 -11.09 7.29
CA ALA A 60 7.31 -11.60 8.61
C ALA A 60 6.28 -12.74 8.51
N PHE A 61 6.15 -13.53 9.58
CA PHE A 61 5.17 -14.63 9.67
C PHE A 61 5.23 -15.63 8.49
N SER A 62 6.40 -15.84 7.90
CA SER A 62 6.59 -16.71 6.74
C SER A 62 5.68 -16.38 5.54
N GLY A 63 5.25 -15.12 5.40
CA GLY A 63 4.36 -14.69 4.31
C GLY A 63 2.87 -15.00 4.54
N GLU A 64 2.47 -15.39 5.74
CA GLU A 64 1.06 -15.60 6.08
C GLU A 64 0.24 -14.30 5.94
N ALA A 65 -0.84 -14.36 5.17
CA ALA A 65 -1.82 -13.27 5.09
C ALA A 65 -2.69 -13.30 6.36
N LYS A 66 -2.60 -12.24 7.17
CA LYS A 66 -3.39 -12.13 8.40
C LYS A 66 -4.84 -11.76 8.10
N ASN A 67 -5.73 -12.20 8.99
CA ASN A 67 -7.16 -11.97 8.88
C ASN A 67 -7.56 -10.49 9.00
N LYS A 68 -8.82 -10.21 8.69
CA LYS A 68 -9.41 -8.87 8.73
C LYS A 68 -9.26 -8.18 10.08
N LYS A 69 -9.39 -8.93 11.18
CA LYS A 69 -9.25 -8.37 12.53
C LYS A 69 -7.84 -7.78 12.72
N TYR A 70 -6.81 -8.56 12.44
CA TYR A 70 -5.42 -8.11 12.55
C TYR A 70 -5.14 -6.94 11.61
N ALA A 71 -5.60 -7.01 10.36
CA ALA A 71 -5.44 -5.92 9.40
C ALA A 71 -6.09 -4.61 9.90
N THR A 72 -7.28 -4.71 10.51
CA THR A 72 -7.99 -3.55 11.07
C THR A 72 -7.22 -2.93 12.25
N GLU A 73 -6.62 -3.75 13.11
CA GLU A 73 -5.78 -3.29 14.22
C GLU A 73 -4.57 -2.48 13.71
N ILE A 74 -3.87 -2.98 12.69
CA ILE A 74 -2.73 -2.28 12.07
C ILE A 74 -3.17 -0.97 11.38
N VAL A 75 -4.31 -0.96 10.68
CA VAL A 75 -4.86 0.26 10.07
C VAL A 75 -5.19 1.31 11.15
N ASN A 76 -5.78 0.88 12.27
CA ASN A 76 -6.07 1.78 13.38
C ASN A 76 -4.79 2.32 14.03
N GLU A 77 -3.76 1.49 14.23
CA GLU A 77 -2.46 1.91 14.76
C GLU A 77 -1.82 2.99 13.87
N THR A 78 -1.76 2.75 12.56
CA THR A 78 -1.18 3.70 11.59
C THR A 78 -2.01 4.98 11.48
N HIS A 79 -3.33 4.90 11.63
CA HIS A 79 -4.21 6.06 11.72
C HIS A 79 -3.97 6.89 12.98
N GLU A 80 -3.75 6.27 14.14
CA GLU A 80 -3.38 6.98 15.37
C GLU A 80 -1.99 7.63 15.28
N ALA A 81 -1.03 6.97 14.61
CA ALA A 81 0.26 7.57 14.30
C ALA A 81 0.09 8.81 13.39
N TRP A 82 -0.75 8.73 12.36
CA TRP A 82 -1.11 9.87 11.51
C TRP A 82 -1.77 11.01 12.30
N LYS A 83 -2.71 10.72 13.20
CA LYS A 83 -3.34 11.73 14.07
C LYS A 83 -2.32 12.48 14.92
N ARG A 84 -1.35 11.76 15.51
CA ARG A 84 -0.28 12.36 16.31
C ARG A 84 0.61 13.25 15.45
N LEU A 85 0.95 12.79 14.24
CA LEU A 85 1.74 13.55 13.27
C LEU A 85 1.03 14.84 12.86
N ILE A 86 -0.22 14.75 12.37
CA ILE A 86 -0.96 15.92 11.89
C ILE A 86 -1.38 16.87 13.02
N GLY A 87 -1.57 16.33 14.23
CA GLY A 87 -1.83 17.09 15.45
C GLY A 87 -0.60 17.77 16.05
N GLY A 88 0.59 17.61 15.45
CA GLY A 88 1.84 18.23 15.91
C GLY A 88 2.41 17.62 17.19
N LYS A 89 1.96 16.42 17.58
CA LYS A 89 2.48 15.67 18.74
C LYS A 89 3.74 14.84 18.40
N HIS A 90 4.18 14.87 17.14
CA HIS A 90 5.38 14.23 16.65
C HIS A 90 6.06 15.12 15.60
N SER A 91 7.39 15.09 15.51
CA SER A 91 8.11 15.84 14.48
C SER A 91 7.87 15.20 13.10
N PRO A 92 7.67 16.01 12.04
CA PRO A 92 7.39 15.49 10.70
C PRO A 92 8.59 14.88 9.98
N GLY A 93 9.80 15.00 10.54
CA GLY A 93 11.02 14.59 9.85
C GLY A 93 11.14 15.29 8.50
N LYS A 94 11.29 14.50 7.42
CA LYS A 94 11.35 14.98 6.03
C LYS A 94 9.97 15.11 5.36
N SER A 95 8.88 14.79 6.06
CA SER A 95 7.53 14.78 5.48
C SER A 95 6.99 16.19 5.28
N CYS A 96 6.43 16.46 4.10
CA CYS A 96 5.75 17.71 3.80
C CYS A 96 4.33 17.66 4.39
N LEU A 97 4.11 18.31 5.53
CA LEU A 97 2.78 18.43 6.14
C LEU A 97 1.97 19.55 5.46
N LEU A 98 1.62 19.36 4.19
CA LEU A 98 0.62 20.20 3.53
C LEU A 98 -0.77 19.77 4.00
N ARG A 99 -1.48 20.67 4.67
CA ARG A 99 -2.77 20.40 5.30
C ARG A 99 -3.90 20.93 4.42
N CYS A 100 -4.74 20.04 3.88
CA CYS A 100 -6.07 20.43 3.42
C CYS A 100 -6.98 20.57 4.64
N ALA A 101 -7.72 21.68 4.73
CA ALA A 101 -8.56 22.00 5.88
C ALA A 101 -9.60 20.90 6.15
N HIS A 102 -9.45 20.15 7.23
CA HIS A 102 -10.50 19.35 7.83
C HIS A 102 -11.14 20.15 8.99
N ALA A 103 -12.48 20.14 9.07
CA ALA A 103 -13.26 20.98 9.97
C ALA A 103 -13.04 20.78 11.49
N HIS A 104 -12.26 19.77 11.91
CA HIS A 104 -12.17 19.34 13.31
C HIS A 104 -10.76 19.37 13.93
N THR A 105 -9.77 19.99 13.28
CA THR A 105 -8.41 20.15 13.86
C THR A 105 -8.00 21.62 14.00
N PRO A 106 -7.39 22.03 15.13
CA PRO A 106 -7.00 23.42 15.35
C PRO A 106 -5.96 23.86 14.31
N PRO A 107 -6.09 25.08 13.74
CA PRO A 107 -5.23 25.56 12.67
C PRO A 107 -3.84 25.84 13.23
N ARG A 108 -2.84 25.06 12.82
CA ARG A 108 -1.45 25.30 13.21
C ARG A 108 -0.50 25.01 12.06
N THR A 109 -0.71 25.73 10.96
CA THR A 109 0.25 26.06 9.90
C THR A 109 -0.43 27.01 8.92
N SER A 110 0.34 27.84 8.23
CA SER A 110 -0.11 28.85 7.28
C SER A 110 -1.19 28.29 6.35
N ARG A 111 -2.33 28.99 6.27
CA ARG A 111 -3.38 28.74 5.28
C ARG A 111 -2.75 28.95 3.89
N LEU A 112 -2.26 27.89 3.25
CA LEU A 112 -2.24 27.86 1.80
C LEU A 112 -3.71 27.70 1.43
N THR A 113 -4.33 28.80 1.00
CA THR A 113 -5.65 28.75 0.40
C THR A 113 -5.59 27.83 -0.83
N ILE A 114 -6.69 27.13 -1.11
CA ILE A 114 -6.82 26.25 -2.27
C ILE A 114 -6.42 26.98 -3.58
N ASP A 115 -6.51 28.31 -3.59
CA ASP A 115 -6.07 29.20 -4.67
C ASP A 115 -4.57 29.07 -5.04
N ALA A 116 -3.73 28.52 -4.15
CA ALA A 116 -2.32 28.27 -4.43
C ALA A 116 -2.07 26.97 -5.23
N CYS A 117 -3.08 26.09 -5.36
CA CYS A 117 -3.00 24.91 -6.20
C CYS A 117 -3.27 25.30 -7.66
N ILE A 118 -2.26 25.22 -8.51
CA ILE A 118 -2.41 25.40 -9.95
C ILE A 118 -3.37 24.31 -10.46
N GLN A 119 -4.43 24.71 -11.18
CA GLN A 119 -5.33 23.77 -11.84
C GLN A 119 -4.51 22.97 -12.88
N GLY A 120 -4.44 21.65 -12.70
CA GLY A 120 -3.77 20.79 -13.66
C GLY A 120 -4.48 20.82 -15.01
N GLU A 121 -3.73 20.74 -16.10
CA GLU A 121 -4.29 20.61 -17.45
C GLU A 121 -4.57 19.15 -17.76
N HIS A 122 -5.75 18.87 -18.32
CA HIS A 122 -6.10 17.52 -18.78
C HIS A 122 -5.42 17.23 -20.13
N MET A 123 -4.19 16.74 -20.05
CA MET A 123 -3.37 16.37 -21.20
C MET A 123 -3.54 14.88 -21.55
N PRO A 124 -3.37 14.48 -22.82
CA PRO A 124 -3.31 13.06 -23.18
C PRO A 124 -2.12 12.38 -22.49
N ALA A 125 -2.25 11.09 -22.21
CA ALA A 125 -1.17 10.29 -21.65
C ALA A 125 0.04 10.31 -22.59
N HIS A 126 1.23 10.52 -22.02
CA HIS A 126 2.47 10.45 -22.79
C HIS A 126 2.74 8.98 -23.21
N PRO A 127 3.35 8.74 -24.38
CA PRO A 127 3.81 7.41 -24.75
C PRO A 127 4.70 6.80 -23.66
N ILE A 128 4.47 5.51 -23.38
CA ILE A 128 5.28 4.70 -22.47
C ILE A 128 6.39 4.04 -23.27
N ASP A 129 7.59 3.94 -22.68
CA ASP A 129 8.72 3.29 -23.32
C ASP A 129 8.44 1.79 -23.54
N PRO A 130 8.63 1.23 -24.76
CA PRO A 130 8.34 -0.18 -25.05
C PRO A 130 9.12 -1.20 -24.20
N SER A 131 10.20 -0.78 -23.52
CA SER A 131 10.94 -1.64 -22.59
C SER A 131 10.08 -2.17 -21.42
N VAL A 132 8.97 -1.50 -21.09
CA VAL A 132 8.02 -1.99 -20.07
C VAL A 132 7.30 -3.27 -20.48
N ASP A 133 7.22 -3.57 -21.78
CA ASP A 133 6.59 -4.78 -22.31
C ASP A 133 7.47 -6.03 -22.13
N LYS A 134 8.71 -5.85 -21.71
CA LYS A 134 9.67 -6.93 -21.50
C LYS A 134 9.24 -7.82 -20.33
N TRP A 135 9.05 -9.11 -20.61
CA TRP A 135 8.84 -10.12 -19.59
C TRP A 135 10.16 -10.59 -18.97
N PHE A 136 10.18 -10.65 -17.64
CA PHE A 136 11.28 -11.21 -16.87
C PHE A 136 10.87 -12.58 -16.31
N PHE A 137 11.62 -13.61 -16.65
CA PHE A 137 11.41 -14.96 -16.13
C PHE A 137 12.34 -15.17 -14.95
N ILE A 138 11.81 -15.04 -13.75
CA ILE A 138 12.54 -15.17 -12.49
C ILE A 138 12.13 -16.51 -11.87
N SER A 139 13.06 -17.45 -11.83
CA SER A 139 12.83 -18.74 -11.17
C SER A 139 13.13 -18.60 -9.68
N GLY A 140 12.11 -18.72 -8.83
CA GLY A 140 12.32 -18.96 -7.40
C GLY A 140 12.88 -20.37 -7.18
N ALA A 141 13.85 -20.53 -6.29
CA ALA A 141 14.19 -21.86 -5.79
C ALA A 141 12.97 -22.38 -5.01
N SER A 142 12.25 -23.34 -5.59
CA SER A 142 11.16 -24.05 -4.95
C SER A 142 11.71 -24.87 -3.77
N ASN A 143 11.73 -24.30 -2.57
CA ASN A 143 11.96 -25.06 -1.33
C ASN A 143 10.62 -25.42 -0.68
N LEU A 144 9.73 -26.04 -1.47
CA LEU A 144 8.56 -26.78 -0.98
C LEU A 144 8.77 -28.26 -1.27
#